data_AF-A0A3A8ETG6-F1
#
_entry.id   AF-A0A3A8ETG6-F1
#
_cell.length_a   1.000
_cell.length_b   1.000
_cell.length_c   1.000
_cell.angle_alpha   90.00
_cell.angle_beta   90.00
_cell.angle_gamma   90.00
#
_symmetry.space_group_name_H-M   'P 1'
#
loop_
_entity.id
_entity.type
_entity.pdbx_description
1 polymer ?
#
loop_
_entity_poly.entity_id
_entity_poly.type
_entity_poly.pdbx_seq_one_letter_code
_entity_poly.pdbx_strand_id
1 'polypeptide(L)'
;MPRLTAPRRQAEVCAPLPAAHAAARYARHLPERTLLYALVQAHYPDFIARLEAEDRPLPEYVREEFETYLRCGVLEHGFLRVVCEHCRAERLVAYSCKKRGLCPSCGARRMAESARHLVDEVFGPRPVRQWVLSFPYPLRFLFASKPEAIGPVLGIVHRVIAGWLADQAGVPRDTAQCGVVTLIQRFGSALNLNIHFHMLWLDGVYEDTTERPQRKPRLHRTRAPTSAQLTELANTIAHRVCRHLSRRGWLEGEDESVFLSDSAGSDDGMDGLRMSSMTYRIATGRDAGRKVVTLQTLPGDAGPLEGDAGKVGGFSLHAGVAAEAHESHKLEKLCRYITRPAISEQRLSISPQGRVRYQLKTPWRNGTTHVEWDAVDFIAKLAALVPPPRAHLTRFHGVFAPNANLRAQLTPSGRGRRPAGDAAPVDVSAHDEPRSPEQKRRAMSWAQRLKRVFSIDITTCAHCGGAVRIVASIEDPKAIRAILAHFEKHGALEQAHYRPAARAPPPAA
;
A
#
# COMPACT_ATOMS: atom_id res chain seq x y z
N MET A 1 -47.65 6.65 -32.36
CA MET A 1 -47.38 5.20 -32.28
C MET A 1 -46.62 4.79 -33.53
N PRO A 2 -45.55 3.98 -33.47
CA PRO A 2 -44.48 4.02 -32.46
C PRO A 2 -43.06 3.72 -33.05
N ARG A 3 -42.04 3.82 -32.17
CA ARG A 3 -40.83 2.95 -32.08
C ARG A 3 -39.70 3.19 -33.10
N LEU A 4 -38.41 3.29 -32.75
CA LEU A 4 -37.65 2.82 -31.58
C LEU A 4 -36.45 3.74 -31.29
N THR A 5 -36.38 4.19 -30.04
CA THR A 5 -35.13 4.52 -29.36
C THR A 5 -34.33 3.24 -29.11
N ALA A 6 -33.07 3.22 -29.56
CA ALA A 6 -32.08 2.25 -29.12
C ALA A 6 -30.88 3.02 -28.55
N PRO A 7 -30.56 2.90 -27.24
CA PRO A 7 -29.30 3.40 -26.73
C PRO A 7 -28.19 2.46 -27.22
N ARG A 8 -27.21 3.01 -27.95
CA ARG A 8 -25.95 2.32 -28.25
C ARG A 8 -25.27 1.96 -26.93
N ARG A 9 -25.46 0.71 -26.49
CA ARG A 9 -24.55 0.04 -25.55
C ARG A 9 -23.18 0.04 -26.19
N GLN A 10 -22.26 0.87 -25.67
CA GLN A 10 -20.85 0.64 -25.91
C GLN A 10 -20.51 -0.69 -25.26
N ALA A 11 -20.19 -1.67 -26.10
CA ALA A 11 -19.65 -2.94 -25.67
C ALA A 11 -18.36 -2.67 -24.91
N GLU A 12 -18.38 -2.93 -23.59
CA GLU A 12 -17.15 -3.18 -22.85
C GLU A 12 -16.44 -4.35 -23.55
N VAL A 13 -15.34 -4.04 -24.23
CA VAL A 13 -14.43 -5.06 -24.75
C VAL A 13 -13.82 -5.75 -23.53
N CYS A 14 -14.48 -6.84 -23.16
CA CYS A 14 -14.06 -7.76 -22.12
C CYS A 14 -12.74 -8.38 -22.59
N ALA A 15 -11.62 -7.92 -22.03
CA ALA A 15 -10.37 -8.64 -22.15
C ALA A 15 -10.60 -10.03 -21.54
N PRO A 16 -10.35 -11.12 -22.28
CA PRO A 16 -10.60 -12.46 -21.77
C PRO A 16 -9.78 -12.68 -20.51
N LEU A 17 -10.47 -13.15 -19.45
CA LEU A 17 -9.83 -13.66 -18.25
C LEU A 17 -8.81 -14.73 -18.67
N PRO A 18 -7.56 -14.69 -18.17
CA PRO A 18 -6.60 -15.73 -18.48
C PRO A 18 -7.19 -17.07 -18.03
N ALA A 19 -7.22 -18.01 -18.97
CA ALA A 19 -7.66 -19.38 -18.78
C ALA A 19 -7.00 -19.99 -17.54
N ALA A 20 -7.74 -20.91 -16.90
CA ALA A 20 -7.34 -21.66 -15.70
C ALA A 20 -5.82 -21.96 -15.69
N HIS A 21 -5.13 -21.42 -14.68
CA HIS A 21 -3.70 -21.55 -14.52
C HIS A 21 -3.28 -23.03 -14.53
N ALA A 22 -2.63 -23.48 -15.61
CA ALA A 22 -1.57 -24.46 -15.46
C ALA A 22 -0.68 -23.98 -14.31
N ALA A 23 -0.47 -24.79 -13.27
CA ALA A 23 0.19 -24.38 -12.04
C ALA A 23 1.51 -23.66 -12.37
N ALA A 24 1.49 -22.33 -12.31
CA ALA A 24 2.63 -21.51 -12.71
C ALA A 24 3.80 -21.88 -11.79
N ARG A 25 4.83 -22.51 -12.37
CA ARG A 25 6.05 -22.83 -11.63
C ARG A 25 6.65 -21.53 -11.14
N TYR A 26 7.02 -21.47 -9.86
CA TYR A 26 7.67 -20.30 -9.29
C TYR A 26 8.92 -19.92 -10.07
N ALA A 27 8.96 -18.68 -10.58
CA ALA A 27 10.16 -18.04 -11.09
C ALA A 27 10.69 -17.02 -10.08
N ARG A 28 11.99 -17.09 -9.78
CA ARG A 28 12.65 -16.09 -8.92
C ARG A 28 12.48 -14.71 -9.55
N HIS A 29 12.18 -13.70 -8.72
CA HIS A 29 12.27 -12.32 -9.16
C HIS A 29 13.74 -11.95 -9.38
N LEU A 30 14.06 -11.48 -10.59
CA LEU A 30 15.40 -11.05 -11.01
C LEU A 30 15.44 -9.51 -11.02
N PRO A 31 15.50 -8.85 -9.86
CA PRO A 31 15.52 -7.39 -9.77
C PRO A 31 16.62 -6.78 -10.65
N GLU A 32 17.77 -7.45 -10.77
CA GLU A 32 18.92 -7.04 -11.59
C GLU A 32 18.58 -6.87 -13.09
N ARG A 33 17.47 -7.43 -13.57
CA ARG A 33 16.99 -7.29 -14.95
C ARG A 33 15.93 -6.19 -15.13
N THR A 34 15.54 -5.48 -14.08
CA THR A 34 14.50 -4.45 -14.17
C THR A 34 15.09 -3.06 -14.40
N LEU A 35 14.36 -2.22 -15.14
CA LEU A 35 14.79 -0.86 -15.44
C LEU A 35 14.97 -0.02 -14.16
N LEU A 36 14.10 -0.19 -13.17
CA LEU A 36 14.20 0.53 -11.90
C LEU A 36 15.49 0.18 -11.17
N TYR A 37 15.86 -1.10 -11.14
CA TYR A 37 17.11 -1.54 -10.52
C TYR A 37 18.32 -0.93 -11.22
N ALA A 38 18.38 -1.03 -12.56
CA ALA A 38 19.46 -0.45 -13.35
C ALA A 38 19.62 1.06 -13.11
N LEU A 39 18.51 1.81 -13.09
CA LEU A 39 18.52 3.25 -12.81
C LEU A 39 19.03 3.57 -11.40
N VAL A 40 18.55 2.85 -10.38
CA VAL A 40 18.99 3.07 -9.01
C VAL A 40 20.46 2.70 -8.85
N GLN A 41 20.89 1.55 -9.36
CA GLN A 41 22.27 1.10 -9.27
C GLN A 41 23.24 2.09 -9.94
N ALA A 42 22.87 2.61 -11.11
CA ALA A 42 23.72 3.53 -11.87
C ALA A 42 23.78 4.94 -11.26
N HIS A 43 22.65 5.48 -10.78
CA HIS A 43 22.53 6.92 -10.50
C HIS A 43 22.35 7.28 -9.02
N TYR A 44 22.15 6.30 -8.14
CA TYR A 44 22.11 6.56 -6.70
C TYR A 44 23.44 7.11 -6.15
N PRO A 45 24.64 6.60 -6.54
CA PRO A 45 25.91 7.18 -6.11
C PRO A 45 26.07 8.65 -6.54
N ASP A 46 25.71 8.98 -7.78
CA ASP A 46 25.76 10.36 -8.29
C ASP A 46 24.83 11.30 -7.50
N PHE A 47 23.65 10.79 -7.11
CA PHE A 47 22.71 11.55 -6.28
C PHE A 47 23.29 11.85 -4.90
N ILE A 48 23.95 10.88 -4.27
CA ILE A 48 24.62 11.07 -2.98
C ILE A 48 25.73 12.11 -3.10
N ALA A 49 26.64 11.95 -4.07
CA ALA A 49 27.73 12.88 -4.30
C ALA A 49 27.23 14.31 -4.55
N ARG A 50 26.12 14.47 -5.29
CA ARG A 50 25.48 15.77 -5.52
C ARG A 50 24.98 16.41 -4.22
N LEU A 51 24.33 15.64 -3.36
CA LEU A 51 23.80 16.15 -2.09
C LEU A 51 24.90 16.48 -1.09
N GLU A 52 25.98 15.71 -1.07
CA GLU A 52 27.16 16.00 -0.25
C GLU A 52 27.85 17.29 -0.69
N ALA A 53 27.95 17.54 -2.00
CA ALA A 53 28.49 18.79 -2.53
C ALA A 53 27.61 20.02 -2.21
N GLU A 54 26.31 19.82 -1.98
CA GLU A 54 25.36 20.86 -1.55
C GLU A 54 25.28 21.01 -0.01
N ASP A 55 26.11 20.29 0.77
CA ASP A 55 26.05 20.19 2.24
C ASP A 55 24.66 19.80 2.78
N ARG A 56 23.99 18.89 2.06
CA ARG A 56 22.62 18.43 2.35
C ARG A 56 22.53 16.90 2.33
N PRO A 57 23.28 16.19 3.18
CA PRO A 57 23.32 14.73 3.16
C PRO A 57 21.95 14.12 3.43
N LEU A 58 21.65 13.00 2.77
CA LEU A 58 20.40 12.26 3.05
C LEU A 58 20.38 11.74 4.49
N PRO A 59 19.20 11.61 5.11
CA PRO A 59 19.06 10.83 6.33
C PRO A 59 19.39 9.35 6.12
N GLU A 60 19.87 8.72 7.19
CA GLU A 60 20.25 7.31 7.19
C GLU A 60 19.12 6.37 6.77
N TYR A 61 17.89 6.65 7.21
CA TYR A 61 16.74 5.81 6.84
C TYR A 61 16.42 5.83 5.33
N VAL A 62 16.79 6.92 4.63
CA VAL A 62 16.61 7.04 3.18
C VAL A 62 17.74 6.28 2.48
N ARG A 63 18.98 6.41 2.94
CA ARG A 63 20.12 5.63 2.42
C ARG A 63 19.86 4.13 2.54
N GLU A 64 19.46 3.67 3.73
CA GLU A 64 19.15 2.27 4.02
C GLU A 64 18.03 1.74 3.08
N GLU A 65 17.06 2.57 2.69
CA GLU A 65 16.00 2.17 1.74
C GLU A 65 16.57 1.85 0.35
N PHE A 66 17.48 2.67 -0.19
CA PHE A 66 18.14 2.43 -1.48
C PHE A 66 19.09 1.24 -1.43
N GLU A 67 19.93 1.18 -0.41
CA GLU A 67 20.91 0.08 -0.24
C GLU A 67 20.21 -1.27 -0.06
N THR A 68 19.18 -1.34 0.79
CA THR A 68 18.44 -2.59 0.97
C THR A 68 17.58 -2.95 -0.25
N TYR A 69 17.14 -1.97 -1.05
CA TYR A 69 16.50 -2.23 -2.34
C TYR A 69 17.47 -2.90 -3.32
N LEU A 70 18.71 -2.41 -3.45
CA LEU A 70 19.73 -3.00 -4.31
C LEU A 70 20.12 -4.43 -3.89
N ARG A 71 19.92 -4.79 -2.61
CA ARG A 71 20.12 -6.17 -2.12
C ARG A 71 18.89 -7.07 -2.26
N CYS A 72 17.71 -6.49 -2.52
CA CYS A 72 16.44 -7.19 -2.42
C CYS A 72 16.22 -8.17 -3.60
N GLY A 73 16.28 -9.47 -3.34
CA GLY A 73 16.03 -10.50 -4.35
C GLY A 73 17.29 -10.98 -5.07
N VAL A 74 18.46 -10.43 -4.74
CA VAL A 74 19.77 -10.77 -5.30
C VAL A 74 20.45 -11.82 -4.42
N LEU A 75 20.84 -12.95 -5.01
CA LEU A 75 21.38 -14.10 -4.27
C LEU A 75 22.77 -13.84 -3.66
N GLU A 76 23.53 -12.91 -4.23
CA GLU A 76 24.86 -12.50 -3.72
C GLU A 76 24.78 -11.82 -2.34
N HIS A 77 23.57 -11.36 -1.96
CA HIS A 77 23.29 -10.74 -0.67
C HIS A 77 22.56 -11.68 0.32
N GLY A 78 22.51 -12.97 0.00
CA GLY A 78 22.04 -14.01 0.90
C GLY A 78 20.68 -14.62 0.52
N PHE A 79 20.48 -15.85 0.97
CA PHE A 79 19.32 -16.66 0.62
C PHE A 79 19.05 -17.79 1.62
N LEU A 80 17.80 -18.26 1.61
CA LEU A 80 17.43 -19.52 2.24
C LEU A 80 17.67 -20.67 1.27
N ARG A 81 18.35 -21.71 1.73
CA ARG A 81 18.48 -22.98 1.02
C ARG A 81 17.34 -23.89 1.43
N VAL A 82 16.61 -24.36 0.43
CA VAL A 82 15.36 -25.11 0.60
C VAL A 82 15.51 -26.44 -0.14
N VAL A 83 15.24 -27.57 0.50
CA VAL A 83 15.52 -28.91 -0.05
C VAL A 83 14.29 -29.80 0.06
N CYS A 84 13.98 -30.52 -1.02
CA CYS A 84 12.98 -31.57 -1.03
C CYS A 84 13.45 -32.79 -0.25
N GLU A 85 12.61 -33.31 0.63
CA GLU A 85 12.97 -34.47 1.46
C GLU A 85 13.03 -35.77 0.66
N HIS A 86 12.28 -35.86 -0.45
CA HIS A 86 12.18 -37.06 -1.27
C HIS A 86 13.26 -37.08 -2.37
N CYS A 87 13.18 -36.16 -3.33
CA CYS A 87 14.08 -36.16 -4.50
C CYS A 87 15.34 -35.32 -4.32
N ARG A 88 15.55 -34.75 -3.12
CA ARG A 88 16.71 -33.90 -2.77
C ARG A 88 16.92 -32.68 -3.67
N ALA A 89 15.95 -32.34 -4.51
CA ALA A 89 15.99 -31.11 -5.30
C ALA A 89 16.07 -29.90 -4.37
N GLU A 90 17.01 -29.02 -4.67
CA GLU A 90 17.34 -27.82 -3.92
C GLU A 90 16.85 -26.58 -4.65
N ARG A 91 16.41 -25.59 -3.88
CA ARG A 91 15.98 -24.27 -4.34
C ARG A 91 16.58 -23.20 -3.45
N LEU A 92 17.01 -22.10 -4.07
CA LEU A 92 17.50 -20.91 -3.37
C LEU A 92 16.38 -19.85 -3.35
N VAL A 93 16.09 -19.29 -2.18
CA VAL A 93 15.11 -18.21 -2.00
C VAL A 93 15.82 -16.98 -1.46
N ALA A 94 16.05 -15.99 -2.33
CA ALA A 94 16.71 -14.74 -1.96
C ALA A 94 15.96 -13.97 -0.86
N TYR A 95 16.70 -13.19 -0.06
CA TYR A 95 16.08 -12.30 0.91
C TYR A 95 15.34 -11.13 0.25
N SER A 96 14.32 -10.64 0.94
CA SER A 96 13.53 -9.47 0.53
C SER A 96 13.78 -8.31 1.50
N CYS A 97 13.87 -7.06 1.01
CA CYS A 97 14.11 -5.90 1.88
C CYS A 97 12.98 -5.61 2.87
N LYS A 98 11.74 -6.02 2.54
CA LYS A 98 10.52 -5.77 3.33
C LYS A 98 10.21 -4.29 3.58
N LYS A 99 10.95 -3.39 2.93
CA LYS A 99 10.76 -1.94 2.99
C LYS A 99 9.47 -1.50 2.28
N ARG A 100 9.19 -0.20 2.29
CA ARG A 100 7.87 0.35 1.88
C ARG A 100 7.94 1.54 0.92
N GLY A 101 9.11 2.11 0.69
CA GLY A 101 9.29 3.26 -0.20
C GLY A 101 9.40 2.82 -1.65
N LEU A 102 10.46 2.06 -1.97
CA LEU A 102 10.91 1.90 -3.35
C LEU A 102 10.49 0.57 -3.99
N CYS A 103 10.73 -0.54 -3.29
CA CYS A 103 10.70 -1.88 -3.88
C CYS A 103 9.30 -2.28 -4.40
N PRO A 104 9.08 -2.41 -5.72
CA PRO A 104 7.80 -2.82 -6.29
C PRO A 104 7.42 -4.24 -5.89
N SER A 105 8.39 -5.16 -5.82
CA SER A 105 8.18 -6.55 -5.43
C SER A 105 7.70 -6.69 -3.98
N CYS A 106 8.41 -6.09 -3.02
CA CYS A 106 7.98 -6.09 -1.62
C CYS A 106 6.67 -5.32 -1.40
N GLY A 107 6.44 -4.24 -2.14
CA GLY A 107 5.20 -3.48 -2.08
C GLY A 107 4.00 -4.27 -2.65
N ALA A 108 4.17 -4.96 -3.77
CA ALA A 108 3.15 -5.84 -4.35
C ALA A 108 2.82 -7.02 -3.43
N ARG A 109 3.83 -7.59 -2.75
CA ARG A 109 3.63 -8.58 -1.69
C ARG A 109 2.73 -8.03 -0.59
N ARG A 110 3.10 -6.87 -0.04
CA ARG A 110 2.36 -6.22 1.04
C ARG A 110 0.93 -5.87 0.62
N MET A 111 0.74 -5.44 -0.63
CA MET A 111 -0.57 -5.16 -1.22
C MET A 111 -1.46 -6.41 -1.20
N ALA A 112 -0.97 -7.53 -1.73
CA ALA A 112 -1.73 -8.78 -1.76
C ALA A 112 -2.02 -9.31 -0.35
N GLU A 113 -1.03 -9.30 0.56
CA GLU A 113 -1.22 -9.70 1.97
C GLU A 113 -2.25 -8.82 2.68
N SER A 114 -2.13 -7.50 2.53
CA SER A 114 -3.02 -6.54 3.19
C SER A 114 -4.43 -6.64 2.64
N ALA A 115 -4.61 -6.77 1.33
CA ALA A 115 -5.94 -6.89 0.74
C ALA A 115 -6.68 -8.13 1.25
N ARG A 116 -6.01 -9.28 1.29
CA ARG A 116 -6.60 -10.51 1.83
C ARG A 116 -6.89 -10.40 3.32
N HIS A 117 -5.97 -9.83 4.12
CA HIS A 117 -6.23 -9.60 5.53
C HIS A 117 -7.47 -8.70 5.74
N LEU A 118 -7.59 -7.63 4.96
CA LEU A 118 -8.73 -6.71 5.07
C LEU A 118 -10.04 -7.40 4.69
N VAL A 119 -10.07 -8.15 3.58
CA VAL A 119 -11.27 -8.87 3.14
C VAL A 119 -11.63 -10.01 4.08
N ASP A 120 -10.68 -10.90 4.37
CA ASP A 120 -10.96 -12.19 5.02
C ASP A 120 -11.03 -12.06 6.55
N GLU A 121 -10.22 -11.19 7.16
CA GLU A 121 -10.03 -11.14 8.63
C GLU A 121 -10.62 -9.89 9.29
N VAL A 122 -10.80 -8.79 8.55
CA VAL A 122 -11.23 -7.49 9.09
C VAL A 122 -12.66 -7.16 8.70
N PHE A 123 -12.97 -7.05 7.40
CA PHE A 123 -14.28 -6.64 6.89
C PHE A 123 -15.23 -7.82 6.67
N GLY A 124 -14.79 -8.97 6.15
CA GLY A 124 -15.72 -10.06 5.83
C GLY A 124 -16.86 -9.61 4.91
N PRO A 125 -18.02 -10.29 4.96
CA PRO A 125 -19.18 -9.97 4.11
C PRO A 125 -19.97 -8.79 4.69
N ARG A 126 -19.38 -7.60 4.70
CA ARG A 126 -20.03 -6.35 5.13
C ARG A 126 -19.87 -5.28 4.06
N PRO A 127 -20.84 -4.36 3.95
CA PRO A 127 -20.74 -3.28 3.00
C PRO A 127 -19.69 -2.27 3.47
N VAL A 128 -18.86 -1.81 2.53
CA VAL A 128 -17.73 -0.92 2.76
C VAL A 128 -17.74 0.20 1.74
N ARG A 129 -17.55 1.43 2.20
CA ARG A 129 -17.41 2.61 1.36
C ARG A 129 -16.00 3.19 1.46
N GLN A 130 -15.42 3.50 0.32
CA GLN A 130 -14.17 4.23 0.24
C GLN A 130 -14.43 5.73 0.33
N TRP A 131 -13.85 6.35 1.34
CA TRP A 131 -13.72 7.79 1.47
C TRP A 131 -12.28 8.19 1.16
N VAL A 132 -12.08 9.21 0.33
CA VAL A 132 -10.76 9.73 -0.03
C VAL A 132 -10.69 11.20 0.36
N LEU A 133 -9.76 11.53 1.26
CA LEU A 133 -9.52 12.90 1.70
C LEU A 133 -8.12 13.34 1.26
N SER A 134 -8.05 14.37 0.43
CA SER A 134 -6.80 15.07 0.10
C SER A 134 -6.77 16.46 0.72
N PHE A 135 -5.56 16.95 0.99
CA PHE A 135 -5.30 18.20 1.69
C PHE A 135 -4.74 19.28 0.75
N PRO A 136 -4.72 20.57 1.11
CA PRO A 136 -3.92 21.58 0.41
C PRO A 136 -2.42 21.27 0.52
N TYR A 137 -1.60 21.76 -0.44
CA TYR A 137 -0.16 21.45 -0.48
C TYR A 137 0.57 21.74 0.84
N PRO A 138 0.38 22.87 1.53
CA PRO A 138 1.07 23.13 2.79
C PRO A 138 0.84 22.03 3.83
N LEU A 139 -0.39 21.54 3.99
CA LEU A 139 -0.68 20.46 4.93
C LEU A 139 -0.11 19.11 4.49
N ARG A 140 -0.04 18.83 3.18
CA ARG A 140 0.64 17.62 2.68
C ARG A 140 2.12 17.63 3.04
N PHE A 141 2.76 18.80 3.02
CA PHE A 141 4.16 18.98 3.40
C PHE A 141 4.32 18.77 4.90
N LEU A 142 3.49 19.45 5.71
CA LEU A 142 3.46 19.25 7.16
C LEU A 142 3.33 17.76 7.53
N PHE A 143 2.42 17.02 6.91
CA PHE A 143 2.25 15.59 7.21
C PHE A 143 3.40 14.71 6.69
N ALA A 144 4.14 15.18 5.69
CA ALA A 144 5.32 14.49 5.22
C ALA A 144 6.52 14.69 6.17
N SER A 145 6.66 15.89 6.74
CA SER A 145 7.76 16.31 7.62
C SER A 145 7.49 16.04 9.11
N LYS A 146 6.24 16.12 9.56
CA LYS A 146 5.76 15.86 10.94
C LYS A 146 4.66 14.78 10.96
N PRO A 147 4.99 13.49 10.80
CA PRO A 147 4.00 12.40 10.81
C PRO A 147 3.15 12.32 12.08
N GLU A 148 3.62 12.86 13.20
CA GLU A 148 2.91 12.98 14.47
C GLU A 148 1.64 13.84 14.37
N ALA A 149 1.59 14.80 13.43
CA ALA A 149 0.42 15.61 13.17
C ALA A 149 -0.76 14.77 12.61
N ILE A 150 -0.46 13.66 11.94
CA ILE A 150 -1.46 12.83 11.27
C ILE A 150 -2.43 12.19 12.27
N GLY A 151 -1.94 11.75 13.44
CA GLY A 151 -2.79 11.06 14.43
C GLY A 151 -3.96 11.93 14.91
N PRO A 152 -3.70 13.13 15.48
CA PRO A 152 -4.73 14.06 15.90
C PRO A 152 -5.67 14.51 14.77
N VAL A 153 -5.11 14.80 13.58
CA VAL A 153 -5.90 15.16 12.39
C VAL A 153 -6.84 14.02 11.97
N LEU A 154 -6.34 12.79 11.96
CA LEU A 154 -7.15 11.63 11.63
C LEU A 154 -8.27 11.43 12.65
N GLY A 155 -8.02 11.68 13.94
CA GLY A 155 -9.06 11.67 14.96
C GLY A 155 -10.17 12.71 14.73
N ILE A 156 -9.82 13.91 14.23
CA ILE A 156 -10.81 14.92 13.83
C ILE A 156 -11.65 14.42 12.65
N VAL A 157 -11.00 13.93 11.60
CA VAL A 157 -11.66 13.41 10.39
C VAL A 157 -12.60 12.25 10.75
N HIS A 158 -12.13 11.30 11.56
CA HIS A 158 -12.93 10.16 12.00
C HIS A 158 -14.15 10.58 12.82
N ARG A 159 -14.02 11.54 13.74
CA ARG A 159 -15.18 12.03 14.52
C ARG A 159 -16.22 12.73 13.65
N VAL A 160 -15.79 13.52 12.66
CA VAL A 160 -16.73 14.20 11.76
C VAL A 160 -17.50 13.18 10.90
N ILE A 161 -16.80 12.24 10.27
CA ILE A 161 -17.45 11.23 9.41
C ILE A 161 -18.31 10.27 10.25
N ALA A 162 -17.83 9.81 11.41
CA ALA A 162 -18.59 8.93 12.29
C ALA A 162 -19.88 9.59 12.81
N GLY A 163 -19.81 10.87 13.20
CA GLY A 163 -20.99 11.63 13.61
C GLY A 163 -22.02 11.73 12.49
N TRP A 164 -21.58 12.03 11.26
CA TRP A 164 -22.46 12.06 10.10
C TRP A 164 -23.08 10.69 9.80
N LEU A 165 -22.30 9.60 9.87
CA LEU A 165 -22.82 8.24 9.67
C LEU A 165 -23.89 7.88 10.72
N ALA A 166 -23.67 8.25 11.98
CA ALA A 166 -24.63 8.03 13.06
C ALA A 166 -25.95 8.78 12.80
N ASP A 167 -25.86 10.07 12.44
CA ASP A 167 -27.04 10.89 12.11
C ASP A 167 -27.82 10.30 10.93
N GLN A 168 -27.13 9.86 9.87
CA GLN A 168 -27.76 9.24 8.71
C GLN A 168 -28.42 7.90 9.04
N ALA A 169 -27.90 7.17 10.03
CA ALA A 169 -28.46 5.91 10.49
C ALA A 169 -29.59 6.08 11.52
N GLY A 170 -29.80 7.30 12.04
CA GLY A 170 -30.74 7.58 13.12
C GLY A 170 -30.31 6.98 14.47
N VAL A 171 -29.02 6.74 14.66
CA VAL A 171 -28.46 6.17 15.89
C VAL A 171 -27.83 7.29 16.73
N PRO A 172 -28.09 7.38 18.04
CA PRO A 172 -27.43 8.34 18.92
C PRO A 172 -25.90 8.25 18.81
N ARG A 173 -25.23 9.41 18.70
CA ARG A 173 -23.78 9.46 18.42
C ARG A 173 -22.91 8.84 19.52
N ASP A 174 -23.39 8.82 20.75
CA ASP A 174 -22.74 8.25 21.92
C ASP A 174 -22.83 6.71 21.97
N THR A 175 -23.88 6.13 21.39
CA THR A 175 -24.04 4.67 21.23
C THR A 175 -23.51 4.15 19.89
N ALA A 176 -23.33 5.03 18.89
CA ALA A 176 -22.90 4.64 17.55
C ALA A 176 -21.44 4.14 17.49
N GLN A 177 -21.27 2.89 17.07
CA GLN A 177 -20.00 2.21 16.87
C GLN A 177 -19.68 2.07 15.38
N CYS A 178 -18.82 2.95 14.88
CA CYS A 178 -18.34 2.91 13.49
C CYS A 178 -17.07 2.06 13.35
N GLY A 179 -16.70 1.69 12.11
CA GLY A 179 -15.43 1.01 11.82
C GLY A 179 -14.77 1.55 10.57
N VAL A 180 -13.47 1.87 10.67
CA VAL A 180 -12.68 2.32 9.52
C VAL A 180 -11.25 1.78 9.52
N VAL A 181 -10.76 1.46 8.33
CA VAL A 181 -9.33 1.26 8.06
C VAL A 181 -8.83 2.38 7.16
N THR A 182 -7.88 3.16 7.65
CA THR A 182 -7.26 4.27 6.91
C THR A 182 -5.88 3.87 6.39
N LEU A 183 -5.63 4.09 5.11
CA LEU A 183 -4.31 4.05 4.49
C LEU A 183 -3.85 5.48 4.19
N ILE A 184 -2.71 5.84 4.77
CA ILE A 184 -2.03 7.12 4.53
C ILE A 184 -1.15 6.92 3.31
N GLN A 185 -1.65 7.37 2.17
CA GLN A 185 -0.95 7.28 0.90
C GLN A 185 0.04 8.43 0.79
N ARG A 186 1.25 8.16 0.27
CA ARG A 186 2.31 9.17 0.14
C ARG A 186 2.62 9.58 -1.30
N PHE A 187 1.95 9.04 -2.30
CA PHE A 187 2.32 9.28 -3.69
C PHE A 187 1.12 9.54 -4.60
N GLY A 188 1.32 10.39 -5.59
CA GLY A 188 0.39 10.65 -6.68
C GLY A 188 0.73 9.82 -7.93
N SER A 189 -0.07 10.01 -8.98
CA SER A 189 0.11 9.32 -10.25
C SER A 189 1.49 9.58 -10.86
N ALA A 190 2.02 10.79 -10.74
CA ALA A 190 3.31 11.19 -11.30
C ALA A 190 4.52 10.86 -10.41
N LEU A 191 4.39 9.91 -9.47
CA LEU A 191 5.37 9.63 -8.41
C LEU A 191 5.68 10.85 -7.53
N ASN A 192 4.82 11.86 -7.52
CA ASN A 192 4.96 13.01 -6.64
C ASN A 192 4.56 12.66 -5.21
N LEU A 193 5.29 13.20 -4.23
CA LEU A 193 4.88 13.13 -2.85
C LEU A 193 3.49 13.77 -2.73
N ASN A 194 2.57 13.02 -2.14
CA ASN A 194 1.17 13.41 -2.05
C ASN A 194 0.52 12.71 -0.85
N ILE A 195 0.59 13.32 0.33
CA ILE A 195 -0.06 12.79 1.52
C ILE A 195 -1.58 12.94 1.39
N HIS A 196 -2.30 11.81 1.37
CA HIS A 196 -3.77 11.79 1.36
C HIS A 196 -4.27 10.50 2.02
N PHE A 197 -5.53 10.51 2.46
CA PHE A 197 -6.12 9.40 3.19
C PHE A 197 -7.09 8.64 2.30
N HIS A 198 -6.84 7.34 2.12
CA HIS A 198 -7.86 6.40 1.69
C HIS A 198 -8.46 5.74 2.93
N MET A 199 -9.76 5.86 3.13
CA MET A 199 -10.46 5.34 4.31
C MET A 199 -11.54 4.36 3.86
N LEU A 200 -11.44 3.11 4.28
CA LEU A 200 -12.49 2.12 4.09
C LEU A 200 -13.37 2.09 5.32
N TRP A 201 -14.51 2.76 5.24
CA TRP A 201 -15.53 2.78 6.29
C TRP A 201 -16.50 1.63 6.07
N LEU A 202 -17.00 1.04 7.16
CA LEU A 202 -18.27 0.32 7.08
C LEU A 202 -19.34 1.29 6.56
N ASP A 203 -20.16 0.82 5.61
CA ASP A 203 -21.25 1.63 5.04
C ASP A 203 -22.48 1.56 5.96
N GLY A 204 -22.25 1.96 7.22
CA GLY A 204 -23.20 1.87 8.32
C GLY A 204 -22.54 1.95 9.69
N VAL A 205 -23.37 1.94 10.73
CA VAL A 205 -22.96 1.99 12.14
C VAL A 205 -23.57 0.83 12.92
N TYR A 206 -22.88 0.35 13.95
CA TYR A 206 -23.50 -0.51 14.97
C TYR A 206 -24.00 0.36 16.11
N GLU A 207 -25.00 -0.11 16.85
CA GLU A 207 -25.44 0.53 18.08
C GLU A 207 -24.96 -0.28 19.27
N ASP A 208 -24.24 0.37 20.19
CA ASP A 208 -23.88 -0.21 21.49
C ASP A 208 -25.08 -0.08 22.42
N THR A 209 -25.79 -1.19 22.63
CA THR A 209 -26.94 -1.25 23.53
C THR A 209 -26.43 -1.64 24.92
N THR A 210 -26.79 -0.84 25.93
CA THR A 210 -26.41 -1.06 27.34
C THR A 210 -26.91 -2.40 27.88
N GLU A 211 -28.05 -2.87 27.36
CA GLU A 211 -28.53 -4.24 27.51
C GLU A 211 -27.89 -5.14 26.45
N ARG A 212 -26.78 -5.80 26.81
CA ARG A 212 -26.13 -6.76 25.91
C ARG A 212 -27.17 -7.80 25.45
N PRO A 213 -27.54 -7.85 24.16
CA PRO A 213 -28.44 -8.90 23.73
C PRO A 213 -27.63 -10.20 23.64
N GLN A 214 -28.31 -11.33 23.87
CA GLN A 214 -27.86 -12.68 23.46
C GLN A 214 -27.70 -12.80 21.92
N ARG A 215 -27.88 -11.71 21.16
CA ARG A 215 -27.96 -11.64 19.70
C ARG A 215 -26.86 -10.74 19.13
N LYS A 216 -26.33 -11.11 17.97
CA LYS A 216 -25.25 -10.41 17.27
C LYS A 216 -25.65 -8.97 16.89
N PRO A 217 -24.81 -7.94 17.10
CA PRO A 217 -25.11 -6.56 16.75
C PRO A 217 -25.46 -6.42 15.26
N ARG A 218 -26.50 -5.63 14.96
CA ARG A 218 -26.95 -5.36 13.60
C ARG A 218 -26.31 -4.08 13.06
N LEU A 219 -25.92 -4.09 11.80
CA LEU A 219 -25.42 -2.90 11.12
C LEU A 219 -26.59 -2.05 10.61
N HIS A 220 -26.68 -0.80 11.07
CA HIS A 220 -27.59 0.22 10.58
C HIS A 220 -26.98 0.88 9.35
N ARG A 221 -27.57 0.63 8.19
CA ARG A 221 -27.05 1.05 6.87
C ARG A 221 -27.24 2.56 6.69
N THR A 222 -26.26 3.22 6.10
CA THR A 222 -26.32 4.64 5.74
C THR A 222 -26.52 4.81 4.24
N ARG A 223 -27.10 5.94 3.84
CA ARG A 223 -27.17 6.34 2.42
C ARG A 223 -25.82 6.86 1.95
N ALA A 224 -25.58 6.77 0.64
CA ALA A 224 -24.42 7.43 0.04
C ALA A 224 -24.53 8.95 0.22
N PRO A 225 -23.44 9.65 0.59
CA PRO A 225 -23.47 11.10 0.72
C PRO A 225 -23.67 11.78 -0.64
N THR A 226 -24.43 12.87 -0.66
CA THR A 226 -24.54 13.73 -1.85
C THR A 226 -23.33 14.67 -1.97
N SER A 227 -23.11 15.24 -3.17
CA SER A 227 -22.02 16.22 -3.39
C SER A 227 -22.13 17.45 -2.47
N ALA A 228 -23.34 17.87 -2.13
CA ALA A 228 -23.58 18.95 -1.16
C ALA A 228 -23.14 18.55 0.26
N GLN A 229 -23.53 17.35 0.71
CA GLN A 229 -23.11 16.82 2.02
C GLN A 229 -21.60 16.61 2.09
N LEU A 230 -20.96 16.14 1.01
CA LEU A 230 -19.50 16.02 0.95
C LEU A 230 -18.80 17.38 1.08
N THR A 231 -19.38 18.43 0.49
CA THR A 231 -18.85 19.81 0.61
C THR A 231 -18.96 20.31 2.05
N GLU A 232 -20.11 20.09 2.71
CA GLU A 232 -20.32 20.47 4.11
C GLU A 232 -19.37 19.73 5.08
N LEU A 233 -19.20 18.42 4.86
CA LEU A 233 -18.24 17.61 5.63
C LEU A 233 -16.81 18.06 5.40
N ALA A 234 -16.43 18.35 4.14
CA ALA A 234 -15.11 18.88 3.81
C ALA A 234 -14.85 20.23 4.49
N ASN A 235 -15.83 21.13 4.51
CA ASN A 235 -15.77 22.41 5.22
C ASN A 235 -15.54 22.22 6.72
N THR A 236 -16.34 21.35 7.34
CA THR A 236 -16.24 21.04 8.77
C THR A 236 -14.88 20.44 9.13
N ILE A 237 -14.37 19.53 8.29
CA ILE A 237 -13.03 18.94 8.46
C ILE A 237 -11.96 20.02 8.32
N ALA A 238 -12.00 20.82 7.26
CA ALA A 238 -11.02 21.88 7.01
C ALA A 238 -10.93 22.84 8.20
N HIS A 239 -12.07 23.38 8.64
CA HIS A 239 -12.13 24.31 9.76
C HIS A 239 -11.58 23.70 11.06
N ARG A 240 -11.99 22.47 11.41
CA ARG A 240 -11.52 21.81 12.64
C ARG A 240 -10.04 21.44 12.58
N VAL A 241 -9.54 21.02 11.42
CA VAL A 241 -8.12 20.69 11.21
C VAL A 241 -7.26 21.94 11.31
N CYS A 242 -7.59 23.00 10.56
CA CYS A 242 -6.82 24.25 10.62
C CYS A 242 -6.79 24.81 12.04
N ARG A 243 -7.95 24.90 12.72
CA ARG A 243 -8.04 25.34 14.12
C ARG A 243 -7.18 24.49 15.07
N HIS A 244 -7.12 23.17 14.85
CA HIS A 244 -6.27 22.30 15.67
C HIS A 244 -4.78 22.55 15.43
N LEU A 245 -4.38 22.68 14.17
CA LEU A 245 -2.98 22.87 13.80
C LEU A 245 -2.46 24.26 14.19
N SER A 246 -3.28 25.31 14.11
CA SER A 246 -2.94 26.65 14.62
C SER A 246 -2.70 26.63 16.13
N ARG A 247 -3.56 25.95 16.91
CA ARG A 247 -3.34 25.78 18.36
C ARG A 247 -2.09 24.99 18.71
N ARG A 248 -1.62 24.15 17.79
CA ARG A 248 -0.37 23.39 17.95
C ARG A 248 0.87 24.20 17.54
N GLY A 249 0.69 25.41 17.01
CA GLY A 249 1.77 26.26 16.53
C GLY A 249 2.35 25.82 15.18
N TRP A 250 1.64 25.00 14.40
CA TRP A 250 2.10 24.56 13.08
C TRP A 250 1.54 25.40 11.93
N LEU A 251 0.51 26.19 12.22
CA LEU A 251 -0.10 27.11 11.28
C LEU A 251 -0.16 28.50 11.91
N GLU A 252 0.14 29.52 11.11
CA GLU A 252 0.11 30.93 11.48
C GLU A 252 -0.85 31.71 10.56
N GLY A 253 -1.39 32.81 11.07
CA GLY A 253 -2.35 33.67 10.35
C GLY A 253 -3.81 33.47 10.76
N GLU A 254 -4.69 34.32 10.21
CA GLU A 254 -6.13 34.37 10.48
C GLU A 254 -6.94 34.00 9.22
N ASP A 255 -8.10 33.36 9.44
CA ASP A 255 -9.11 33.01 8.45
C ASP A 255 -8.60 32.36 7.15
N GLU A 256 -8.55 33.11 6.05
CA GLU A 256 -8.20 32.63 4.71
C GLU A 256 -6.69 32.64 4.43
N SER A 257 -5.90 33.31 5.27
CA SER A 257 -4.45 33.52 5.07
C SER A 257 -3.62 32.68 6.05
N VAL A 258 -3.83 31.36 6.02
CA VAL A 258 -3.15 30.43 6.93
C VAL A 258 -1.90 29.85 6.26
N PHE A 259 -0.73 30.11 6.85
CA PHE A 259 0.57 29.64 6.39
C PHE A 259 1.16 28.61 7.34
N LEU A 260 2.17 27.87 6.88
CA LEU A 260 2.96 27.01 7.75
C LEU A 260 3.87 27.87 8.61
N SER A 261 3.91 27.60 9.91
CA SER A 261 4.94 28.16 10.79
C SER A 261 6.32 27.64 10.43
N ASP A 262 7.39 28.32 10.83
CA ASP A 262 8.77 27.83 10.69
C ASP A 262 8.98 26.46 11.37
N SER A 263 8.21 26.14 12.41
CA SER A 263 8.27 24.85 13.11
C SER A 263 7.71 23.65 12.33
N ALA A 264 7.10 23.88 11.16
CA ALA A 264 6.50 22.84 10.33
C ALA A 264 7.54 22.01 9.55
N GLY A 265 8.74 22.57 9.34
CA GLY A 265 9.87 21.87 8.73
C GLY A 265 10.42 20.77 9.63
N SER A 266 11.14 19.82 9.02
CA SER A 266 11.84 18.77 9.77
C SER A 266 13.34 18.97 9.74
N ASP A 267 13.99 18.57 10.83
CA ASP A 267 15.44 18.71 10.99
C ASP A 267 16.22 17.61 10.24
N ASP A 268 15.57 16.86 9.33
CA ASP A 268 16.18 15.75 8.59
C ASP A 268 16.69 16.14 7.19
N GLY A 269 16.68 17.43 6.83
CA GLY A 269 17.22 17.91 5.55
C GLY A 269 16.41 17.50 4.30
N MET A 270 15.32 16.75 4.46
CA MET A 270 14.51 16.26 3.33
C MET A 270 13.51 17.29 2.81
N ASP A 271 13.32 18.41 3.49
CA ASP A 271 12.25 19.37 3.20
C ASP A 271 12.30 19.89 1.76
N GLY A 272 13.49 20.22 1.26
CA GLY A 272 13.68 20.61 -0.15
C GLY A 272 13.27 19.52 -1.14
N LEU A 273 13.59 18.25 -0.86
CA LEU A 273 13.18 17.12 -1.70
C LEU A 273 11.66 16.91 -1.66
N ARG A 274 11.05 17.03 -0.47
CA ARG A 274 9.60 16.89 -0.26
C ARG A 274 8.83 17.98 -0.99
N MET A 275 9.23 19.24 -0.83
CA MET A 275 8.59 20.40 -1.46
C MET A 275 8.69 20.34 -2.98
N SER A 276 9.89 20.09 -3.51
CA SER A 276 10.10 19.94 -4.95
C SER A 276 9.29 18.78 -5.52
N SER A 277 9.26 17.64 -4.81
CA SER A 277 8.45 16.50 -5.24
C SER A 277 6.96 16.82 -5.31
N MET A 278 6.41 17.49 -4.28
CA MET A 278 4.99 17.85 -4.21
C MET A 278 4.56 18.88 -5.26
N THR A 279 5.45 19.84 -5.57
CA THR A 279 5.18 20.95 -6.49
C THR A 279 5.60 20.67 -7.93
N TYR A 280 6.00 19.43 -8.23
CA TYR A 280 6.47 18.99 -9.55
C TYR A 280 7.67 19.80 -10.03
N ARG A 281 8.64 20.01 -9.15
CA ARG A 281 9.90 20.71 -9.43
C ARG A 281 11.10 19.79 -9.25
N ILE A 282 12.18 20.12 -9.94
CA ILE A 282 13.50 19.47 -9.79
C ILE A 282 14.11 19.94 -8.47
N ALA A 283 14.71 19.02 -7.71
CA ALA A 283 15.07 19.28 -6.31
C ALA A 283 16.54 19.65 -6.07
N THR A 284 17.43 19.32 -7.01
CA THR A 284 18.90 19.39 -6.84
C THR A 284 19.57 19.76 -8.16
N GLY A 285 20.81 20.25 -8.11
CA GLY A 285 21.62 20.52 -9.31
C GLY A 285 21.18 21.76 -10.11
N ARG A 286 21.74 21.91 -11.33
CA ARG A 286 21.61 23.12 -12.18
C ARG A 286 20.17 23.54 -12.50
N ASP A 287 19.25 22.58 -12.55
CA ASP A 287 17.86 22.79 -12.92
C ASP A 287 16.94 22.84 -11.69
N ALA A 288 17.49 22.90 -10.47
CA ALA A 288 16.74 23.00 -9.24
C ALA A 288 15.69 24.13 -9.29
N GLY A 289 14.50 23.83 -8.78
CA GLY A 289 13.36 24.73 -8.82
C GLY A 289 12.62 24.77 -10.17
N ARG A 290 13.18 24.29 -11.29
CA ARG A 290 12.44 24.23 -12.57
C ARG A 290 11.33 23.18 -12.50
N LYS A 291 10.25 23.39 -13.28
CA LYS A 291 9.16 22.41 -13.40
C LYS A 291 9.68 21.16 -14.13
N VAL A 292 9.24 20.00 -13.64
CA VAL A 292 9.51 18.72 -14.29
C VAL A 292 8.83 18.69 -15.67
N VAL A 293 9.48 18.09 -16.66
CA VAL A 293 8.96 17.98 -18.01
C VAL A 293 7.74 17.06 -18.04
N THR A 294 6.67 17.52 -18.69
CA THR A 294 5.43 16.77 -18.89
C THR A 294 5.16 16.58 -20.37
N LEU A 295 4.84 15.36 -20.79
CA LEU A 295 4.46 15.08 -22.18
C LEU A 295 2.95 15.07 -22.32
N GLN A 296 2.44 15.97 -23.17
CA GLN A 296 1.04 16.00 -23.59
C GLN A 296 0.90 15.22 -24.88
N THR A 297 0.34 14.01 -24.80
CA THR A 297 0.16 13.13 -25.99
C THR A 297 -1.30 12.90 -26.32
N LEU A 298 -2.22 13.52 -25.58
CA LEU A 298 -3.64 13.50 -25.83
C LEU A 298 -4.12 14.95 -25.96
N PRO A 299 -5.21 15.23 -26.70
CA PRO A 299 -5.85 16.53 -26.65
C PRO A 299 -6.35 16.82 -25.23
N GLY A 300 -6.30 18.08 -24.82
CA GLY A 300 -6.84 18.51 -23.54
C GLY A 300 -8.37 18.45 -23.53
N ASP A 301 -8.95 18.02 -22.41
CA ASP A 301 -10.39 18.09 -22.16
C ASP A 301 -10.73 19.43 -21.48
N ALA A 302 -11.50 20.27 -22.18
CA ALA A 302 -11.98 21.57 -21.71
C ALA A 302 -13.29 21.47 -20.91
N GLY A 303 -13.82 20.26 -20.66
CA GLY A 303 -15.05 20.07 -19.91
C GLY A 303 -14.96 20.58 -18.45
N PRO A 304 -16.10 20.98 -17.84
CA PRO A 304 -16.12 21.48 -16.47
C PRO A 304 -15.55 20.48 -15.45
N LEU A 305 -15.04 21.01 -14.32
CA LEU A 305 -14.48 20.24 -13.20
C LEU A 305 -15.59 19.56 -12.37
N GLU A 306 -16.57 18.94 -13.00
CA GLU A 306 -17.59 18.17 -12.31
C GLU A 306 -16.98 16.86 -11.85
N GLY A 307 -16.89 16.73 -10.53
CA GLY A 307 -16.66 15.44 -9.88
C GLY A 307 -17.52 15.41 -8.64
N ASP A 308 -17.97 14.22 -8.25
CA ASP A 308 -18.81 13.98 -7.07
C ASP A 308 -18.04 14.17 -5.74
N ALA A 309 -17.05 15.05 -5.71
CA ALA A 309 -16.22 15.35 -4.56
C ALA A 309 -16.53 16.74 -4.00
N GLY A 310 -16.70 16.83 -2.68
CA GLY A 310 -16.78 18.11 -1.99
C GLY A 310 -15.41 18.75 -1.88
N LYS A 311 -15.27 20.03 -2.27
CA LYS A 311 -14.00 20.76 -2.30
C LYS A 311 -14.11 22.07 -1.53
N VAL A 312 -13.19 22.32 -0.59
CA VAL A 312 -13.15 23.53 0.23
C VAL A 312 -11.70 23.85 0.59
N GLY A 313 -11.20 25.06 0.31
CA GLY A 313 -9.86 25.49 0.76
C GLY A 313 -8.70 24.54 0.40
N GLY A 314 -8.77 23.90 -0.77
CA GLY A 314 -7.78 22.89 -1.21
C GLY A 314 -7.93 21.50 -0.58
N PHE A 315 -8.88 21.30 0.34
CA PHE A 315 -9.36 19.99 0.74
C PHE A 315 -10.29 19.43 -0.35
N SER A 316 -10.25 18.11 -0.55
CA SER A 316 -11.21 17.40 -1.39
C SER A 316 -11.61 16.08 -0.72
N LEU A 317 -12.91 15.85 -0.57
CA LEU A 317 -13.49 14.65 0.02
C LEU A 317 -14.38 13.94 -1.01
N HIS A 318 -14.09 12.67 -1.26
CA HIS A 318 -14.82 11.84 -2.22
C HIS A 318 -15.30 10.55 -1.56
N ALA A 319 -16.52 10.09 -1.86
CA ALA A 319 -17.09 8.87 -1.28
C ALA A 319 -17.91 8.00 -2.28
N GLY A 320 -17.64 8.16 -3.58
CA GLY A 320 -18.42 7.53 -4.66
C GLY A 320 -18.19 6.03 -4.89
N VAL A 321 -17.19 5.41 -4.26
CA VAL A 321 -16.87 3.98 -4.46
C VAL A 321 -17.30 3.17 -3.24
N ALA A 322 -18.16 2.17 -3.44
CA ALA A 322 -18.60 1.24 -2.40
C ALA A 322 -18.62 -0.20 -2.89
N ALA A 323 -18.50 -1.14 -1.97
CA ALA A 323 -18.66 -2.57 -2.18
C ALA A 323 -19.73 -3.12 -1.22
N GLU A 324 -20.72 -3.82 -1.76
CA GLU A 324 -21.76 -4.49 -0.99
C GLU A 324 -21.24 -5.76 -0.30
N ALA A 325 -22.00 -6.25 0.68
CA ALA A 325 -21.61 -7.41 1.49
C ALA A 325 -21.31 -8.68 0.67
N HIS A 326 -21.99 -8.87 -0.47
CA HIS A 326 -21.79 -10.01 -1.35
C HIS A 326 -20.71 -9.78 -2.43
N GLU A 327 -20.21 -8.55 -2.58
CA GLU A 327 -19.23 -8.17 -3.61
C GLU A 327 -17.78 -8.33 -3.11
N SER A 328 -17.42 -9.50 -2.57
CA SER A 328 -16.09 -9.75 -1.98
C SER A 328 -14.93 -9.48 -2.96
N HIS A 329 -15.10 -9.81 -4.24
CA HIS A 329 -14.11 -9.55 -5.29
C HIS A 329 -13.90 -8.04 -5.55
N LYS A 330 -14.98 -7.24 -5.48
CA LYS A 330 -14.90 -5.78 -5.61
C LYS A 330 -14.19 -5.17 -4.40
N LEU A 331 -14.50 -5.64 -3.20
CA LEU A 331 -13.80 -5.24 -1.98
C LEU A 331 -12.31 -5.59 -2.04
N GLU A 332 -11.96 -6.78 -2.54
CA GLU A 332 -10.55 -7.17 -2.72
C GLU A 332 -9.85 -6.25 -3.73
N LYS A 333 -10.45 -5.98 -4.89
CA LYS A 333 -9.91 -5.05 -5.90
C LYS A 333 -9.67 -3.65 -5.29
N LEU A 334 -10.61 -3.17 -4.49
CA LEU A 334 -10.51 -1.91 -3.77
C LEU A 334 -9.38 -1.93 -2.72
N CYS A 335 -9.27 -3.00 -1.93
CA CYS A 335 -8.21 -3.15 -0.95
C CYS A 335 -6.82 -3.24 -1.62
N ARG A 336 -6.69 -3.95 -2.75
CA ARG A 336 -5.46 -3.97 -3.56
C ARG A 336 -5.13 -2.60 -4.11
N TYR A 337 -6.13 -1.87 -4.62
CA TYR A 337 -5.95 -0.52 -5.16
C TYR A 337 -5.36 0.45 -4.12
N ILE A 338 -5.87 0.46 -2.89
CA ILE A 338 -5.40 1.40 -1.84
C ILE A 338 -4.10 0.94 -1.17
N THR A 339 -3.80 -0.36 -1.16
CA THR A 339 -2.56 -0.92 -0.57
C THR A 339 -1.39 -0.99 -1.56
N ARG A 340 -1.58 -0.50 -2.79
CA ARG A 340 -0.61 -0.63 -3.89
C ARG A 340 0.75 0.04 -3.58
N PRO A 341 1.85 -0.47 -4.16
CA PRO A 341 3.14 0.22 -4.14
C PRO A 341 3.11 1.56 -4.88
N ALA A 342 4.07 2.44 -4.57
CA ALA A 342 4.28 3.71 -5.25
C ALA A 342 4.65 3.53 -6.73
N ILE A 343 5.58 2.61 -6.97
CA ILE A 343 6.21 2.43 -8.27
C ILE A 343 5.61 1.21 -8.98
N SER A 344 5.37 1.37 -10.27
CA SER A 344 4.96 0.31 -11.19
C SER A 344 5.96 0.26 -12.34
N GLU A 345 6.71 -0.83 -12.44
CA GLU A 345 7.71 -1.01 -13.51
C GLU A 345 7.09 -0.94 -14.91
N GLN A 346 5.85 -1.42 -15.07
CA GLN A 346 5.11 -1.31 -16.34
C GLN A 346 4.87 0.14 -16.82
N ARG A 347 4.99 1.12 -15.93
CA ARG A 347 4.80 2.54 -16.23
C ARG A 347 6.13 3.28 -16.41
N LEU A 348 7.26 2.60 -16.20
CA LEU A 348 8.60 3.17 -16.27
C LEU A 348 9.27 2.76 -17.59
N SER A 349 9.83 3.73 -18.30
CA SER A 349 10.54 3.50 -19.56
C SER A 349 11.64 4.55 -19.75
N ILE A 350 12.51 4.37 -20.75
CA ILE A 350 13.48 5.39 -21.18
C ILE A 350 12.96 6.08 -22.45
N SER A 351 13.04 7.41 -22.50
CA SER A 351 12.68 8.18 -23.70
C SER A 351 13.75 8.06 -24.79
N PRO A 352 13.44 8.39 -26.05
CA PRO A 352 14.45 8.45 -27.11
C PRO A 352 15.63 9.39 -26.80
N GLN A 353 15.41 10.40 -25.95
CA GLN A 353 16.42 11.34 -25.48
C GLN A 353 17.22 10.83 -24.28
N GLY A 354 17.04 9.56 -23.88
CA GLY A 354 17.73 8.97 -22.72
C GLY A 354 17.18 9.40 -21.35
N ARG A 355 16.00 10.05 -21.30
CA ARG A 355 15.38 10.49 -20.04
C ARG A 355 14.54 9.39 -19.41
N VAL A 356 14.44 9.42 -18.09
CA VAL A 356 13.53 8.53 -17.36
C VAL A 356 12.11 9.02 -17.54
N ARG A 357 11.26 8.19 -18.16
CA ARG A 357 9.85 8.49 -18.45
C ARG A 357 8.94 7.65 -17.55
N TYR A 358 7.96 8.29 -16.92
CA TYR A 358 6.92 7.60 -16.16
C TYR A 358 5.53 7.97 -16.68
N GLN A 359 4.79 6.96 -17.14
CA GLN A 359 3.42 7.10 -17.63
C GLN A 359 2.46 7.34 -16.46
N LEU A 360 1.49 8.23 -16.59
CA LEU A 360 0.42 8.47 -15.62
C LEU A 360 -0.63 7.35 -15.66
N LYS A 361 -1.18 6.96 -14.51
CA LYS A 361 -2.27 5.96 -14.43
C LYS A 361 -3.52 6.45 -15.17
N THR A 362 -3.81 7.72 -15.01
CA THR A 362 -4.90 8.42 -15.69
C THR A 362 -4.29 9.70 -16.25
N PRO A 363 -4.45 9.97 -17.55
CA PRO A 363 -4.01 11.22 -18.14
C PRO A 363 -4.58 12.42 -17.38
N TRP A 364 -3.82 13.51 -17.31
CA TRP A 364 -4.35 14.77 -16.81
C TRP A 364 -5.26 15.40 -17.86
N ARG A 365 -6.15 16.28 -17.39
CA ARG A 365 -7.11 16.98 -18.26
C ARG A 365 -6.43 17.78 -19.37
N ASN A 366 -5.24 18.33 -19.15
CA ASN A 366 -4.47 19.02 -20.18
C ASN A 366 -3.80 18.08 -21.20
N GLY A 367 -4.20 16.80 -21.25
CA GLY A 367 -3.63 15.82 -22.17
C GLY A 367 -2.27 15.24 -21.73
N THR A 368 -1.76 15.63 -20.57
CA THR A 368 -0.50 15.07 -20.04
C THR A 368 -0.67 13.59 -19.76
N THR A 369 0.21 12.77 -20.32
CA THR A 369 0.21 11.32 -20.16
C THR A 369 1.48 10.80 -19.51
N HIS A 370 2.59 11.56 -19.58
CA HIS A 370 3.87 11.16 -19.01
C HIS A 370 4.57 12.32 -18.33
N VAL A 371 5.47 11.97 -17.41
CA VAL A 371 6.41 12.89 -16.78
C VAL A 371 7.82 12.36 -17.01
N GLU A 372 8.77 13.25 -17.27
CA GLU A 372 10.15 12.91 -17.58
C GLU A 372 11.15 13.61 -16.65
N TRP A 373 12.23 12.90 -16.32
CA TRP A 373 13.33 13.38 -15.50
C TRP A 373 14.67 12.98 -16.12
N ASP A 374 15.71 13.76 -15.80
CA ASP A 374 17.07 13.24 -15.85
C ASP A 374 17.25 12.19 -14.74
N ALA A 375 18.16 11.24 -14.93
CA ALA A 375 18.19 10.03 -14.10
C ALA A 375 18.47 10.30 -12.61
N VAL A 376 19.36 11.24 -12.29
CA VAL A 376 19.62 11.63 -10.89
C VAL A 376 18.43 12.33 -10.26
N ASP A 377 17.67 13.14 -11.02
CA ASP A 377 16.47 13.80 -10.53
C ASP A 377 15.34 12.80 -10.28
N PHE A 378 15.30 11.71 -11.04
CA PHE A 378 14.43 10.57 -10.75
C PHE A 378 14.80 9.91 -9.41
N ILE A 379 16.10 9.74 -9.08
CA ILE A 379 16.51 9.24 -7.76
C ILE A 379 16.08 10.21 -6.64
N ALA A 380 16.24 11.53 -6.84
CA ALA A 380 15.76 12.54 -5.90
C ALA A 380 14.23 12.45 -5.68
N LYS A 381 13.47 12.18 -6.76
CA LYS A 381 12.03 11.95 -6.72
C LYS A 381 11.67 10.74 -5.86
N LEU A 382 12.40 9.64 -6.02
CA LEU A 382 12.22 8.41 -5.25
C LEU A 382 12.53 8.61 -3.77
N ALA A 383 13.61 9.32 -3.45
CA ALA A 383 14.01 9.65 -2.07
C ALA A 383 12.88 10.38 -1.31
N ALA A 384 12.21 11.34 -1.95
CA ALA A 384 11.11 12.10 -1.34
C ALA A 384 9.88 11.24 -0.96
N LEU A 385 9.72 10.05 -1.55
CA LEU A 385 8.60 9.14 -1.27
C LEU A 385 8.86 8.24 -0.05
N VAL A 386 10.11 8.08 0.38
CA VAL A 386 10.49 7.21 1.49
C VAL A 386 9.77 7.67 2.77
N PRO A 387 8.97 6.81 3.41
CA PRO A 387 8.28 7.19 4.63
C PRO A 387 9.29 7.32 5.78
N PRO A 388 9.12 8.31 6.66
CA PRO A 388 9.95 8.42 7.85
C PRO A 388 9.78 7.20 8.77
N PRO A 389 10.80 6.85 9.57
CA PRO A 389 10.72 5.74 10.50
C PRO A 389 9.54 5.85 11.46
N ARG A 390 9.00 4.71 11.89
CA ARG A 390 7.89 4.60 12.88
C ARG A 390 6.56 5.26 12.45
N ALA A 391 6.46 5.82 11.24
CA ALA A 391 5.20 6.29 10.69
C ALA A 391 4.35 5.11 10.18
N HIS A 392 3.32 4.70 10.93
CA HIS A 392 2.41 3.67 10.43
C HIS A 392 1.48 4.24 9.36
N LEU A 393 1.50 3.63 8.17
CA LEU A 393 0.71 4.03 7.02
C LEU A 393 -0.67 3.36 6.96
N THR A 394 -0.98 2.44 7.88
CA THR A 394 -2.30 1.81 8.00
C THR A 394 -2.78 1.96 9.44
N ARG A 395 -3.98 2.50 9.62
CA ARG A 395 -4.60 2.77 10.92
C ARG A 395 -5.96 2.09 10.98
N PHE A 396 -6.24 1.40 12.08
CA PHE A 396 -7.53 0.79 12.37
C PHE A 396 -8.21 1.59 13.47
N HIS A 397 -9.45 2.02 13.25
CA HIS A 397 -10.23 2.80 14.22
C HIS A 397 -11.63 2.18 14.41
N GLY A 398 -12.22 2.46 15.57
CA GLY A 398 -13.60 2.11 15.91
C GLY A 398 -13.68 0.63 16.21
N VAL A 399 -14.69 -0.07 15.70
CA VAL A 399 -14.84 -1.53 15.90
C VAL A 399 -13.66 -2.35 15.35
N PHE A 400 -12.78 -1.77 14.53
CA PHE A 400 -11.55 -2.42 14.06
C PHE A 400 -10.30 -2.09 14.89
N ALA A 401 -10.35 -1.15 15.83
CA ALA A 401 -9.21 -0.82 16.68
C ALA A 401 -8.81 -2.03 17.57
N PRO A 402 -7.51 -2.27 17.83
CA PRO A 402 -7.02 -3.45 18.59
C PRO A 402 -7.77 -3.76 19.88
N ASN A 403 -8.13 -2.72 20.63
CA ASN A 403 -8.76 -2.85 21.95
C ASN A 403 -10.26 -2.53 21.96
N ALA A 404 -10.92 -2.45 20.79
CA ALA A 404 -12.35 -2.17 20.74
C ALA A 404 -13.18 -3.36 21.25
N ASN A 405 -14.16 -3.07 22.11
CA ASN A 405 -14.99 -4.08 22.79
C ASN A 405 -15.69 -5.01 21.79
N LEU A 406 -16.24 -4.47 20.71
CA LEU A 406 -16.96 -5.24 19.70
C LEU A 406 -16.06 -5.94 18.67
N ARG A 407 -14.73 -5.74 18.70
CA ARG A 407 -13.84 -6.24 17.64
C ARG A 407 -13.86 -7.76 17.52
N ALA A 408 -13.79 -8.47 18.64
CA ALA A 408 -13.79 -9.94 18.65
C ALA A 408 -15.12 -10.52 18.15
N GLN A 409 -16.22 -9.84 18.41
CA GLN A 409 -17.56 -10.26 17.99
C GLN A 409 -17.85 -9.94 16.52
N LEU A 410 -17.32 -8.81 16.02
CA LEU A 410 -17.65 -8.29 14.70
C LEU A 410 -16.64 -8.65 13.61
N THR A 411 -15.37 -8.93 13.93
CA THR A 411 -14.37 -9.27 12.92
C THR A 411 -14.32 -10.78 12.67
N PRO A 412 -14.23 -11.26 11.41
CA PRO A 412 -14.14 -12.69 11.11
C PRO A 412 -12.97 -13.38 11.82
N SER A 413 -11.86 -12.66 12.04
CA SER A 413 -10.70 -13.19 12.76
C SER A 413 -10.97 -13.51 14.22
N GLY A 414 -12.03 -12.97 14.82
CA GLY A 414 -12.32 -13.08 16.25
C GLY A 414 -11.23 -12.50 17.15
N ARG A 415 -10.37 -11.62 16.62
CA ARG A 415 -9.27 -11.00 17.37
C ARG A 415 -9.79 -9.82 18.18
N GLY A 416 -9.48 -9.76 19.47
CA GLY A 416 -9.86 -8.68 20.39
C GLY A 416 -10.18 -9.24 21.77
N ARG A 417 -10.51 -8.35 22.71
CA ARG A 417 -10.99 -8.77 24.04
C ARG A 417 -12.39 -9.38 23.88
N ARG A 418 -12.56 -10.65 24.26
CA ARG A 418 -13.90 -11.23 24.40
C ARG A 418 -14.46 -10.78 25.75
N PRO A 419 -15.71 -10.29 25.82
CA PRO A 419 -16.36 -10.09 27.11
C PRO A 419 -16.38 -11.40 27.90
N ALA A 420 -16.07 -11.33 29.20
CA ALA A 420 -16.28 -12.46 30.10
C ALA A 420 -17.80 -12.75 30.14
N GLY A 421 -18.22 -13.87 29.55
CA GLY A 421 -19.62 -14.26 29.41
C GLY A 421 -19.95 -14.95 28.08
N ASP A 422 -19.24 -14.64 26.99
CA ASP A 422 -19.52 -15.21 25.66
C ASP A 422 -18.77 -16.53 25.42
N ALA A 423 -19.16 -17.55 26.19
CA ALA A 423 -18.87 -18.95 25.90
C ALA A 423 -20.00 -19.54 25.04
N ALA A 424 -20.13 -19.08 23.80
CA ALA A 424 -20.85 -19.82 22.77
C ALA A 424 -20.06 -19.73 21.46
N PRO A 425 -19.71 -20.86 20.81
CA PRO A 425 -19.12 -20.85 19.49
C PRO A 425 -20.14 -20.24 18.52
N VAL A 426 -19.72 -19.24 17.74
CA VAL A 426 -20.50 -18.79 16.60
C VAL A 426 -20.42 -19.91 15.57
N ASP A 427 -21.55 -20.51 15.23
CA ASP A 427 -21.67 -21.50 14.16
C ASP A 427 -21.25 -20.84 12.83
N VAL A 428 -20.02 -21.12 12.41
CA VAL A 428 -19.54 -20.81 11.08
C VAL A 428 -19.61 -22.15 10.35
N SER A 429 -20.60 -22.29 9.46
CA SER A 429 -20.71 -23.30 8.38
C SER A 429 -19.94 -24.61 8.59
N ALA A 430 -20.69 -25.71 8.71
CA ALA A 430 -20.36 -27.09 9.08
C ALA A 430 -19.16 -27.83 8.41
N HIS A 431 -18.03 -27.19 8.10
CA HIS A 431 -16.84 -27.87 7.56
C HIS A 431 -15.48 -27.43 8.13
N ASP A 432 -15.41 -26.57 9.14
CA ASP A 432 -14.12 -26.24 9.77
C ASP A 432 -14.23 -26.24 11.31
N GLU A 433 -13.45 -27.10 11.97
CA GLU A 433 -13.38 -27.13 13.44
C GLU A 433 -12.98 -25.76 14.04
N PRO A 434 -13.52 -25.39 15.22
CA PRO A 434 -13.26 -24.09 15.85
C PRO A 434 -11.80 -23.96 16.30
N ARG A 435 -11.02 -23.18 15.55
CA ARG A 435 -9.61 -22.91 15.83
C ARG A 435 -9.40 -22.06 17.10
N SER A 436 -8.47 -22.47 17.96
CA SER A 436 -8.03 -21.76 19.16
C SER A 436 -7.37 -20.40 18.86
N PRO A 437 -7.29 -19.47 19.83
CA PRO A 437 -6.57 -18.20 19.66
C PRO A 437 -5.09 -18.37 19.29
N GLU A 438 -4.39 -19.39 19.80
CA GLU A 438 -3.05 -19.75 19.33
C GLU A 438 -3.04 -20.24 17.88
N GLN A 439 -4.01 -21.07 17.48
CA GLN A 439 -4.15 -21.54 16.10
C GLN A 439 -4.49 -20.39 15.13
N LYS A 440 -5.26 -19.40 15.59
CA LYS A 440 -5.54 -18.14 14.86
C LYS A 440 -4.32 -17.22 14.77
N ARG A 441 -3.45 -17.20 15.79
CA ARG A 441 -2.15 -16.50 15.79
C ARG A 441 -1.12 -17.21 14.90
N ARG A 442 -1.14 -18.55 14.88
CA ARG A 442 -0.30 -19.44 14.06
C ARG A 442 -0.84 -19.69 12.64
N ALA A 443 -1.99 -19.11 12.28
CA ALA A 443 -2.81 -19.53 11.14
C ALA A 443 -2.12 -19.57 9.77
N MET A 444 -0.96 -18.93 9.61
CA MET A 444 -0.08 -19.18 8.46
C MET A 444 1.40 -19.12 8.83
N SER A 445 2.11 -20.22 8.58
CA SER A 445 3.57 -20.28 8.55
C SER A 445 4.14 -19.36 7.47
N TRP A 446 5.42 -18.99 7.58
CA TRP A 446 6.10 -18.19 6.56
C TRP A 446 6.00 -18.81 5.15
N ALA A 447 6.10 -20.14 5.07
CA ALA A 447 5.92 -20.92 3.84
C ALA A 447 4.50 -20.83 3.27
N GLN A 448 3.47 -20.93 4.12
CA GLN A 448 2.08 -20.75 3.70
C GLN A 448 1.81 -19.32 3.21
N ARG A 449 2.45 -18.31 3.81
CA ARG A 449 2.37 -16.92 3.31
C ARG A 449 3.05 -16.77 1.96
N LEU A 450 4.21 -17.37 1.74
CA LEU A 450 4.88 -17.37 0.44
C LEU A 450 4.02 -18.00 -0.66
N LYS A 451 3.44 -19.19 -0.39
CA LYS A 451 2.51 -19.85 -1.32
C LYS A 451 1.28 -18.99 -1.58
N ARG A 452 0.68 -18.42 -0.53
CA ARG A 452 -0.55 -17.64 -0.64
C ARG A 452 -0.38 -16.31 -1.39
N VAL A 453 0.80 -15.71 -1.33
CA VAL A 453 1.04 -14.34 -1.83
C VAL A 453 1.71 -14.33 -3.19
N PHE A 454 2.61 -15.28 -3.42
CA PHE A 454 3.44 -15.31 -4.63
C PHE A 454 3.29 -16.61 -5.44
N SER A 455 2.39 -17.51 -5.02
CA SER A 455 2.34 -18.88 -5.54
C SER A 455 3.69 -19.61 -5.39
N ILE A 456 4.53 -19.16 -4.46
CA ILE A 456 5.81 -19.79 -4.13
C ILE A 456 5.51 -20.89 -3.12
N ASP A 457 5.18 -22.05 -3.66
CA ASP A 457 5.10 -23.23 -2.82
C ASP A 457 6.53 -23.71 -2.48
N ILE A 458 6.93 -23.47 -1.22
CA ILE A 458 8.13 -24.05 -0.62
C ILE A 458 7.78 -25.17 0.39
N THR A 459 6.52 -25.61 0.42
CA THR A 459 6.08 -26.79 1.16
C THR A 459 6.03 -28.02 0.25
N THR A 460 5.87 -27.82 -1.06
CA THR A 460 5.73 -28.87 -2.07
C THR A 460 6.82 -28.76 -3.14
N CYS A 461 7.46 -29.88 -3.47
CA CYS A 461 8.49 -29.93 -4.48
C CYS A 461 7.90 -29.83 -5.89
N ALA A 462 8.37 -28.87 -6.69
CA ALA A 462 7.94 -28.69 -8.08
C ALA A 462 8.28 -29.87 -9.02
N HIS A 463 9.17 -30.78 -8.61
CA HIS A 463 9.56 -31.93 -9.43
C HIS A 463 8.86 -33.24 -9.07
N CYS A 464 8.60 -33.50 -7.78
CA CYS A 464 8.08 -34.80 -7.33
C CYS A 464 6.86 -34.70 -6.41
N GLY A 465 6.38 -33.49 -6.10
CA GLY A 465 5.26 -33.29 -5.16
C GLY A 465 5.60 -33.55 -3.69
N GLY A 466 6.79 -34.05 -3.37
CA GLY A 466 7.21 -34.34 -2.00
C GLY A 466 7.38 -33.10 -1.12
N ALA A 467 7.44 -33.32 0.20
CA ALA A 467 7.63 -32.27 1.17
C ALA A 467 8.98 -31.56 1.00
N VAL A 468 9.00 -30.27 1.33
CA VAL A 468 10.16 -29.40 1.20
C VAL A 468 10.43 -28.70 2.53
N ARG A 469 11.70 -28.65 2.94
CA ARG A 469 12.14 -27.99 4.19
C ARG A 469 13.22 -26.95 3.94
N ILE A 470 13.27 -25.94 4.82
CA ILE A 470 14.38 -24.98 4.89
C ILE A 470 15.53 -25.69 5.61
N VAL A 471 16.72 -25.71 5.00
CA VAL A 471 17.89 -26.39 5.59
C VAL A 471 18.92 -25.42 6.16
N ALA A 472 19.03 -24.21 5.60
CA ALA A 472 19.98 -23.21 6.06
C ALA A 472 19.57 -21.79 5.63
N SER A 473 19.97 -20.80 6.43
CA SER A 473 20.03 -19.38 6.11
C SER A 473 21.48 -19.06 5.77
N ILE A 474 21.76 -18.60 4.54
CA ILE A 474 23.12 -18.37 4.05
C ILE A 474 23.35 -16.87 3.92
N GLU A 475 24.23 -16.35 4.77
CA GLU A 475 24.57 -14.92 4.84
C GLU A 475 26.09 -14.66 4.66
N ASP A 476 26.93 -15.68 4.87
CA ASP A 476 28.38 -15.56 4.73
C ASP A 476 28.81 -15.42 3.25
N PRO A 477 29.56 -14.37 2.85
CA PRO A 477 29.94 -14.13 1.47
C PRO A 477 30.77 -15.26 0.83
N LYS A 478 31.61 -15.96 1.61
CA LYS A 478 32.40 -17.08 1.06
C LYS A 478 31.50 -18.27 0.73
N ALA A 479 30.59 -18.62 1.65
CA ALA A 479 29.59 -19.66 1.44
C ALA A 479 28.65 -19.34 0.27
N ILE A 480 28.18 -18.09 0.17
CA ILE A 480 27.35 -17.61 -0.94
C ILE A 480 28.06 -17.87 -2.28
N ARG A 481 29.30 -17.38 -2.45
CA ARG A 481 30.05 -17.56 -3.70
C ARG A 481 30.26 -19.03 -4.05
N ALA A 482 30.64 -19.86 -3.07
CA ALA A 482 30.86 -21.28 -3.29
C ALA A 482 29.59 -22.02 -3.75
N ILE A 483 28.45 -21.71 -3.12
CA ILE A 483 27.15 -22.32 -3.47
C ILE A 483 26.69 -21.83 -4.85
N LEU A 484 26.78 -20.53 -5.14
CA LEU A 484 26.36 -19.99 -6.43
C LEU A 484 27.21 -20.53 -7.58
N ALA A 485 28.54 -20.58 -7.43
CA ALA A 485 29.43 -21.20 -8.41
C ALA A 485 29.09 -22.68 -8.66
N HIS A 486 28.70 -23.41 -7.61
CA HIS A 486 28.22 -24.78 -7.75
C HIS A 486 26.92 -24.85 -8.56
N PHE A 487 25.94 -23.99 -8.31
CA PHE A 487 24.69 -23.96 -9.07
C PHE A 487 24.91 -23.56 -10.54
N GLU A 488 25.81 -22.62 -10.81
CA GLU A 488 26.19 -22.18 -12.16
C GLU A 488 26.85 -23.30 -12.95
N LYS A 489 27.84 -24.00 -12.36
CA LYS A 489 28.52 -25.14 -12.98
C LYS A 489 27.56 -26.25 -13.44
N HIS A 490 26.41 -26.37 -12.78
CA HIS A 490 25.39 -27.39 -13.09
C HIS A 490 24.16 -26.82 -13.81
N GLY A 491 24.22 -25.58 -14.34
CA GLY A 491 23.19 -25.00 -15.19
C GLY A 491 21.88 -24.62 -14.49
N ALA A 492 21.86 -24.44 -13.16
CA ALA A 492 20.64 -24.30 -12.36
C ALA A 492 20.24 -22.84 -12.02
N LEU A 493 20.67 -21.85 -12.81
CA LEU A 493 20.59 -20.42 -12.42
C LEU A 493 19.20 -19.78 -12.56
N GLU A 494 18.44 -20.08 -13.61
CA GLU A 494 17.21 -19.33 -13.91
C GLU A 494 15.97 -19.87 -13.19
N GLN A 495 15.91 -21.19 -13.02
CA GLN A 495 14.95 -21.86 -12.16
C GLN A 495 15.80 -22.49 -11.06
N ALA A 496 15.96 -21.84 -9.91
CA ALA A 496 16.83 -22.32 -8.83
C ALA A 496 16.35 -23.70 -8.34
N HIS A 497 16.72 -24.73 -9.06
CA HIS A 497 16.23 -26.09 -8.99
C HIS A 497 17.40 -26.97 -9.37
N TYR A 498 18.21 -27.33 -8.37
CA TYR A 498 19.36 -28.20 -8.54
C TYR A 498 19.03 -29.56 -7.93
N ARG A 499 19.20 -30.65 -8.69
CA ARG A 499 19.22 -31.99 -8.09
C ARG A 499 20.67 -32.41 -7.91
N PRO A 500 21.14 -32.61 -6.66
CA PRO A 500 22.44 -33.21 -6.44
C PRO A 500 22.49 -34.57 -7.13
N ALA A 501 23.58 -34.84 -7.85
CA ALA A 501 23.87 -36.21 -8.25
C ALA A 501 23.91 -37.09 -6.99
N ALA A 502 23.41 -38.32 -7.07
CA ALA A 502 23.49 -39.25 -5.95
C ALA A 502 24.96 -39.36 -5.53
N ARG A 503 25.29 -38.99 -4.28
CA ARG A 503 26.65 -39.18 -3.75
C ARG A 503 26.93 -40.68 -3.76
N ALA A 504 28.10 -41.05 -4.30
CA ALA A 504 28.62 -42.39 -4.10
C ALA A 504 28.72 -42.69 -2.60
N PRO A 505 28.52 -43.95 -2.17
CA PRO A 505 28.73 -44.35 -0.78
C PRO A 505 30.11 -43.89 -0.29
N PRO A 506 30.26 -43.49 0.98
CA PRO A 506 31.59 -43.23 1.53
C PRO A 506 32.47 -44.48 1.32
N PRO A 507 33.75 -44.33 0.97
CA PRO A 507 34.65 -45.45 0.83
C PRO A 507 34.66 -46.24 2.16
N ALA A 508 34.52 -47.56 2.06
CA ALA A 508 34.63 -48.43 3.22
C ALA A 508 36.00 -48.20 3.87
N ALA A 509 35.99 -47.90 5.17
CA ALA A 509 37.18 -47.71 5.98
C ALA A 509 37.92 -49.03 6.21
#